data_AF-Q22PF2-F1
#
_entry.id   AF-Q22PF2-F1
#
_cell.length_a   1.000
_cell.length_b   1.000
_cell.length_c   1.000
_cell.angle_alpha   90.00
_cell.angle_beta   90.00
_cell.angle_gamma   90.00
#
_symmetry.space_group_name_H-M   'P 1'
#
loop_
_entity.id
_entity.type
_entity.pdbx_description
1 polymer ?
#
loop_
_entity_poly.entity_id
_entity_poly.type
_entity_poly.pdbx_seq_one_letter_code
_entity_poly.pdbx_strand_id
1 'polypeptide(L)'
;MKSMFFLFIILDFIQYINAQCTKNAIQVDTNCYCNKQFYGNGANGGFCFPCPLGSTSLDPSNTNTNKDISYCSQCQKNYYMISPSSSSLLSPLQSATCNLCPNGSGTQDINAILGIQQCNVCQINFYMISQSTANYAAQCGPCPTGSGNDRIQNTVSGPQVCTLCLANYYMTAQSNPTSSAQCQACPSGSGTENASTAIGKASTCLICQKNFYMKTSSSSDKAAECIACPIGTGTQDIQKSISDQSICNICQMDYYMTVAASGSTAAKCTRCPVGSQNPSKPPITTPQNASSCSQCLRNYYMTKAADTSNAAQCTICPGGSGTNDFSNQVGDASQCDTCLSNYYMQTPPSASNSAQCVQCPAFSFKVSSQLIGSQSQCFCYDQNALPLNTINKCVCKNGYQGLVTSFLGGPSGCKQCSSGQFSLYGSLCQTCPPGSVITPDLGGCICNDQSKGTAPWDRSTNSCFCQDNYYGDPSKANVGDTNSCNPCPDGTVSKAGKAKKASDCVVQISTSINNSKKLLFFAKFLFFLVILI
;
A
#
# COMPACT_ATOMS: atom_id res chain seq x y z
N MET A 1 -71.98 15.08 15.42
CA MET A 1 -70.63 15.19 16.03
C MET A 1 -69.72 13.99 15.77
N LYS A 2 -70.17 12.73 15.75
CA LYS A 2 -69.30 11.56 15.45
C LYS A 2 -68.76 11.49 14.00
N SER A 3 -69.49 12.02 13.02
CA SER A 3 -69.05 12.04 11.61
C SER A 3 -67.89 13.01 11.33
N MET A 4 -67.71 14.03 12.16
CA MET A 4 -66.67 15.04 11.96
C MET A 4 -65.28 14.58 12.43
N PHE A 5 -65.24 13.64 13.40
CA PHE A 5 -63.98 13.09 13.94
C PHE A 5 -63.29 12.13 12.97
N PHE A 6 -64.06 11.39 12.16
CA PHE A 6 -63.51 10.52 11.11
C PHE A 6 -62.84 11.31 9.99
N LEU A 7 -63.33 12.52 9.69
CA LEU A 7 -62.73 13.37 8.67
C LEU A 7 -61.34 13.89 9.07
N PHE A 8 -61.13 14.21 10.35
CA PHE A 8 -59.83 14.64 10.87
C PHE A 8 -58.79 13.52 10.89
N ILE A 9 -59.18 12.29 11.28
CA ILE A 9 -58.26 11.13 11.23
C ILE A 9 -57.87 10.80 9.78
N ILE A 10 -58.79 10.93 8.82
CA ILE A 10 -58.48 10.72 7.40
C ILE A 10 -57.58 11.83 6.85
N LEU A 11 -57.75 13.09 7.28
CA LEU A 11 -56.88 14.21 6.88
C LEU A 11 -55.45 14.08 7.46
N ASP A 12 -55.29 13.58 8.68
CA ASP A 12 -53.98 13.29 9.26
C ASP A 12 -53.27 12.10 8.58
N PHE A 13 -54.02 11.07 8.16
CA PHE A 13 -53.46 9.97 7.37
C PHE A 13 -53.06 10.39 5.95
N ILE A 14 -53.77 11.34 5.32
CA ILE A 14 -53.42 11.85 3.99
C ILE A 14 -52.15 12.73 4.03
N GLN A 15 -51.86 13.41 5.15
CA GLN A 15 -50.58 14.14 5.30
C GLN A 15 -49.37 13.23 5.56
N TYR A 16 -49.57 12.02 6.09
CA TYR A 16 -48.49 11.05 6.33
C TYR A 16 -48.07 10.26 5.08
N ILE A 17 -48.87 10.30 3.99
CA ILE A 17 -48.52 9.72 2.67
C ILE A 17 -47.72 10.75 1.81
N ASN A 18 -47.02 11.70 2.43
CA ASN A 18 -45.90 12.36 1.76
C ASN A 18 -44.74 11.36 1.71
N ALA A 19 -44.31 10.99 0.50
CA ALA A 19 -43.32 9.96 0.22
C ALA A 19 -42.06 10.12 1.09
N GLN A 20 -41.90 9.28 2.11
CA GLN A 20 -40.67 9.24 2.88
C GLN A 20 -39.56 8.65 2.00
N CYS A 21 -38.47 9.39 1.88
CA CYS A 21 -37.29 8.91 1.16
C CYS A 21 -36.71 7.66 1.81
N THR A 22 -36.13 6.79 0.99
CA THR A 22 -35.39 5.61 1.47
C THR A 22 -34.16 6.00 2.31
N LYS A 23 -33.55 5.04 3.01
CA LYS A 23 -32.33 5.27 3.81
C LYS A 23 -31.19 5.77 2.90
N ASN A 24 -30.44 6.77 3.37
CA ASN A 24 -29.38 7.46 2.63
C ASN A 24 -29.87 8.28 1.43
N ALA A 25 -31.12 8.78 1.49
CA ALA A 25 -31.65 9.75 0.55
C ALA A 25 -32.15 11.01 1.28
N ILE A 26 -32.20 12.11 0.55
CA ILE A 26 -32.74 13.40 0.97
C ILE A 26 -33.89 13.81 0.06
N GLN A 27 -34.94 14.39 0.65
CA GLN A 27 -36.04 14.98 -0.11
C GLN A 27 -35.64 16.38 -0.58
N VAL A 28 -35.65 16.58 -1.89
CA VAL A 28 -35.48 17.90 -2.52
C VAL A 28 -36.73 18.12 -3.37
N ASP A 29 -37.57 19.08 -2.96
CA ASP A 29 -38.92 19.30 -3.49
C ASP A 29 -39.84 18.07 -3.31
N THR A 30 -40.42 17.57 -4.41
CA THR A 30 -41.29 16.39 -4.43
C THR A 30 -40.55 15.08 -4.74
N ASN A 31 -39.23 15.14 -4.90
CA ASN A 31 -38.41 14.00 -5.29
C ASN A 31 -37.35 13.69 -4.23
N CYS A 32 -37.11 12.41 -4.00
CA CYS A 32 -36.01 11.94 -3.19
C CYS A 32 -34.78 11.65 -4.06
N TYR A 33 -33.60 11.99 -3.54
CA TYR A 33 -32.30 11.79 -4.19
C TYR A 33 -31.34 11.10 -3.23
N CYS A 34 -30.51 10.17 -3.72
CA CYS A 34 -29.48 9.57 -2.88
C CYS A 34 -28.48 10.63 -2.39
N ASN A 35 -28.08 10.53 -1.12
CA ASN A 35 -27.09 11.41 -0.50
C ASN A 35 -25.74 11.31 -1.23
N LYS A 36 -24.88 12.32 -1.05
CA LYS A 36 -23.47 12.28 -1.45
C LYS A 36 -22.85 10.96 -1.00
N GLN A 37 -22.02 10.35 -1.86
CA GLN A 37 -21.39 9.02 -1.70
C GLN A 37 -22.32 7.83 -1.99
N PHE A 38 -23.55 8.06 -2.42
CA PHE A 38 -24.49 7.00 -2.82
C PHE A 38 -25.02 7.22 -4.24
N TYR A 39 -25.46 6.12 -4.88
CA TYR A 39 -26.14 6.07 -6.17
C TYR A 39 -27.30 5.07 -6.14
N GLY A 40 -28.31 5.23 -6.99
CA GLY A 40 -29.44 4.30 -7.05
C GLY A 40 -30.67 4.86 -7.77
N ASN A 41 -31.40 3.96 -8.43
CA ASN A 41 -32.60 4.33 -9.17
C ASN A 41 -33.81 4.42 -8.22
N GLY A 42 -34.30 5.63 -7.99
CA GLY A 42 -35.56 5.89 -7.30
C GLY A 42 -35.47 5.98 -5.78
N ALA A 43 -34.98 7.08 -5.23
CA ALA A 43 -35.05 7.29 -3.78
C ALA A 43 -36.49 7.52 -3.25
N ASN A 44 -37.48 7.67 -4.16
CA ASN A 44 -38.92 7.56 -3.91
C ASN A 44 -39.35 6.08 -3.89
N GLY A 45 -38.94 5.31 -2.87
CA GLY A 45 -39.34 3.91 -2.67
C GLY A 45 -38.36 2.81 -3.16
N GLY A 46 -37.19 3.18 -3.66
CA GLY A 46 -36.10 2.27 -4.06
C GLY A 46 -34.92 2.25 -3.07
N PHE A 47 -33.70 1.93 -3.56
CA PHE A 47 -32.49 1.75 -2.74
C PHE A 47 -31.34 2.67 -3.21
N CYS A 48 -30.57 3.17 -2.24
CA CYS A 48 -29.33 3.90 -2.47
C CYS A 48 -28.13 3.03 -2.05
N PHE A 49 -27.27 2.69 -3.01
CA PHE A 49 -26.05 1.90 -2.84
C PHE A 49 -24.84 2.81 -2.64
N PRO A 50 -23.88 2.46 -1.77
CA PRO A 50 -22.66 3.25 -1.59
C PRO A 50 -21.78 3.20 -2.84
N CYS A 51 -21.12 4.32 -3.15
CA CYS A 51 -20.12 4.38 -4.21
C CYS A 51 -18.93 3.46 -3.92
N PRO A 52 -18.26 2.92 -4.95
CA PRO A 52 -17.03 2.16 -4.80
C PRO A 52 -15.93 2.92 -4.02
N LEU A 53 -15.04 2.18 -3.37
CA LEU A 53 -14.01 2.73 -2.47
C LEU A 53 -13.23 3.89 -3.13
N GLY A 54 -13.15 5.01 -2.44
CA GLY A 54 -12.42 6.20 -2.91
C GLY A 54 -13.17 7.04 -3.94
N SER A 55 -14.31 6.59 -4.45
CA SER A 55 -15.18 7.38 -5.34
C SER A 55 -16.35 8.01 -4.57
N THR A 56 -16.92 9.08 -5.12
CA THR A 56 -18.09 9.78 -4.58
C THR A 56 -18.96 10.29 -5.72
N SER A 57 -20.25 10.42 -5.43
CA SER A 57 -21.19 11.19 -6.22
C SER A 57 -21.11 12.68 -5.88
N LEU A 58 -21.62 13.50 -6.80
CA LEU A 58 -21.90 14.91 -6.59
C LEU A 58 -22.97 15.09 -5.50
N ASP A 59 -23.03 16.27 -4.89
CA ASP A 59 -24.13 16.60 -3.98
C ASP A 59 -25.47 16.56 -4.75
N PRO A 60 -26.55 16.04 -4.14
CA PRO A 60 -27.83 15.84 -4.82
C PRO A 60 -28.36 17.17 -5.37
N SER A 61 -28.56 17.25 -6.69
CA SER A 61 -29.18 18.38 -7.36
C SER A 61 -30.54 17.98 -7.95
N ASN A 62 -31.45 18.94 -8.05
CA ASN A 62 -32.81 18.77 -8.62
C ASN A 62 -32.83 18.41 -10.12
N THR A 63 -31.67 18.32 -10.77
CA THR A 63 -31.50 18.03 -12.19
C THR A 63 -31.00 16.62 -12.48
N ASN A 64 -30.50 15.90 -11.48
CA ASN A 64 -29.77 14.66 -11.69
C ASN A 64 -30.56 13.45 -11.18
N THR A 65 -30.98 12.58 -12.09
CA THR A 65 -31.46 11.27 -11.67
C THR A 65 -30.24 10.41 -11.33
N ASN A 66 -29.95 10.19 -10.04
CA ASN A 66 -28.82 9.39 -9.50
C ASN A 66 -28.88 7.89 -9.87
N LYS A 67 -29.25 7.52 -11.10
CA LYS A 67 -29.82 6.19 -11.39
C LYS A 67 -28.82 5.04 -11.36
N ASP A 68 -27.56 5.27 -11.68
CA ASP A 68 -26.58 4.19 -11.88
C ASP A 68 -25.18 4.51 -11.36
N ILE A 69 -24.31 3.50 -11.40
CA ILE A 69 -22.96 3.52 -10.82
C ILE A 69 -22.03 4.56 -11.48
N SER A 70 -22.32 5.02 -12.71
CA SER A 70 -21.55 6.07 -13.36
C SER A 70 -21.69 7.43 -12.65
N TYR A 71 -22.69 7.56 -11.77
CA TYR A 71 -22.87 8.74 -10.94
C TYR A 71 -21.77 8.90 -9.86
N CYS A 72 -21.06 7.82 -9.53
CA CYS A 72 -19.85 7.86 -8.70
C CYS A 72 -18.66 8.32 -9.55
N SER A 73 -18.73 9.55 -10.04
CA SER A 73 -17.85 10.11 -11.07
C SER A 73 -16.67 10.91 -10.54
N GLN A 74 -16.58 11.11 -9.23
CA GLN A 74 -15.52 11.89 -8.59
C GLN A 74 -14.75 11.03 -7.60
N CYS A 75 -13.51 11.44 -7.29
CA CYS A 75 -12.76 10.82 -6.20
C CYS A 75 -12.95 11.59 -4.89
N GLN A 76 -13.07 10.86 -3.79
CA GLN A 76 -13.14 11.41 -2.44
C GLN A 76 -11.89 12.25 -2.14
N LYS A 77 -11.98 13.14 -1.15
CA LYS A 77 -10.82 13.89 -0.68
C LYS A 77 -9.67 12.95 -0.33
N ASN A 78 -8.45 13.31 -0.73
CA ASN A 78 -7.23 12.50 -0.63
C ASN A 78 -7.15 11.28 -1.56
N TYR A 79 -8.05 11.15 -2.53
CA TYR A 79 -7.95 10.18 -3.62
C TYR A 79 -7.75 10.90 -4.95
N TYR A 80 -7.06 10.26 -5.89
CA TYR A 80 -6.90 10.74 -7.27
C TYR A 80 -7.51 9.75 -8.26
N MET A 81 -7.98 10.29 -9.38
CA MET A 81 -8.65 9.51 -10.41
C MET A 81 -7.65 8.86 -11.37
N ILE A 82 -7.86 7.56 -11.60
CA ILE A 82 -7.09 6.75 -12.56
C ILE A 82 -7.89 6.53 -13.84
N SER A 83 -9.20 6.33 -13.73
CA SER A 83 -10.11 6.27 -14.87
C SER A 83 -11.42 6.99 -14.55
N PRO A 84 -12.01 7.70 -15.53
CA PRO A 84 -13.28 8.38 -15.34
C PRO A 84 -14.44 7.38 -15.36
N SER A 85 -15.59 7.79 -14.81
CA SER A 85 -16.84 7.05 -14.97
C SER A 85 -17.31 7.02 -16.42
N SER A 86 -17.96 5.92 -16.84
CA SER A 86 -18.55 5.78 -18.18
C SER A 86 -20.06 5.56 -18.13
N SER A 87 -20.81 6.42 -18.83
CA SER A 87 -22.28 6.38 -18.94
C SER A 87 -22.77 6.02 -20.35
N SER A 88 -21.92 5.39 -21.18
CA SER A 88 -22.22 5.08 -22.58
C SER A 88 -23.11 3.83 -22.71
N LEU A 89 -24.12 3.88 -23.58
CA LEU A 89 -24.96 2.73 -23.95
C LEU A 89 -24.18 1.57 -24.61
N LEU A 90 -22.95 1.84 -25.07
CA LEU A 90 -22.08 0.89 -25.77
C LEU A 90 -20.95 0.33 -24.89
N SER A 91 -20.93 0.66 -23.59
CA SER A 91 -19.90 0.19 -22.65
C SER A 91 -20.57 -0.16 -21.31
N PRO A 92 -20.00 -1.08 -20.51
CA PRO A 92 -20.52 -1.32 -19.17
C PRO A 92 -20.51 -0.01 -18.38
N LEU A 93 -21.58 0.24 -17.62
CA LEU A 93 -21.64 1.37 -16.69
C LEU A 93 -20.55 1.18 -15.63
N GLN A 94 -19.67 2.16 -15.48
CA GLN A 94 -18.55 2.12 -14.53
C GLN A 94 -18.48 3.42 -13.74
N SER A 95 -18.14 3.31 -12.45
CA SER A 95 -17.75 4.46 -11.64
C SER A 95 -16.36 4.96 -12.03
N ALA A 96 -15.99 6.13 -11.53
CA ALA A 96 -14.59 6.51 -11.49
C ALA A 96 -13.78 5.49 -10.67
N THR A 97 -12.57 5.19 -11.13
CA THR A 97 -11.60 4.40 -10.35
C THR A 97 -10.62 5.34 -9.68
N CYS A 98 -10.52 5.24 -8.36
CA CYS A 98 -9.79 6.18 -7.52
C CYS A 98 -8.76 5.44 -6.66
N ASN A 99 -7.55 6.01 -6.55
CA ASN A 99 -6.52 5.53 -5.63
C ASN A 99 -6.22 6.56 -4.56
N LEU A 100 -5.84 6.09 -3.37
CA LEU A 100 -5.40 6.96 -2.28
C LEU A 100 -4.11 7.69 -2.66
N CYS A 101 -4.02 8.98 -2.32
CA CYS A 101 -2.80 9.75 -2.49
C CYS A 101 -1.65 9.17 -1.65
N PRO A 102 -0.46 8.95 -2.25
CA PRO A 102 0.65 8.30 -1.55
C PRO A 102 1.34 9.22 -0.54
N ASN A 103 2.04 8.63 0.44
CA ASN A 103 3.03 9.29 1.29
C ASN A 103 2.55 10.56 2.01
N GLY A 104 1.32 10.59 2.50
CA GLY A 104 0.77 11.76 3.21
C GLY A 104 0.43 12.95 2.31
N SER A 105 0.51 12.79 0.99
CA SER A 105 -0.06 13.75 0.06
C SER A 105 -1.59 13.67 0.06
N GLY A 106 -2.25 14.70 -0.43
CA GLY A 106 -3.70 14.80 -0.50
C GLY A 106 -4.15 15.70 -1.62
N THR A 107 -5.46 15.82 -1.76
CA THR A 107 -6.11 16.75 -2.69
C THR A 107 -6.65 17.95 -1.90
N GLN A 108 -6.66 19.14 -2.50
CA GLN A 108 -7.31 20.29 -1.87
C GLN A 108 -8.83 20.07 -1.76
N ASP A 109 -9.43 19.59 -2.84
CA ASP A 109 -10.87 19.39 -2.98
C ASP A 109 -11.20 18.07 -3.71
N ILE A 110 -12.50 17.78 -3.80
CA ILE A 110 -13.09 16.70 -4.59
C ILE A 110 -13.07 17.15 -6.05
N ASN A 111 -12.24 16.51 -6.89
CA ASN A 111 -12.07 16.90 -8.29
C ASN A 111 -12.30 15.72 -9.25
N ALA A 112 -12.71 16.03 -10.48
CA ALA A 112 -12.92 15.07 -11.58
C ALA A 112 -11.74 15.06 -12.58
N ILE A 113 -10.58 15.58 -12.17
CA ILE A 113 -9.38 15.63 -13.02
C ILE A 113 -8.81 14.22 -13.11
N LEU A 114 -8.12 13.87 -14.21
CA LEU A 114 -7.39 12.61 -14.31
C LEU A 114 -5.93 12.76 -13.86
N GLY A 115 -5.40 11.74 -13.20
CA GLY A 115 -3.96 11.60 -12.92
C GLY A 115 -3.52 11.96 -11.49
N ILE A 116 -2.34 11.46 -11.13
CA ILE A 116 -1.75 11.55 -9.78
C ILE A 116 -1.39 12.98 -9.34
N GLN A 117 -1.26 13.90 -10.30
CA GLN A 117 -1.05 15.33 -10.07
C GLN A 117 -2.13 16.01 -9.21
N GLN A 118 -3.27 15.37 -9.00
CA GLN A 118 -4.29 15.82 -8.04
C GLN A 118 -3.81 15.80 -6.59
N CYS A 119 -2.86 14.91 -6.28
CA CYS A 119 -2.23 14.81 -4.97
C CYS A 119 -1.19 15.93 -4.79
N ASN A 120 -1.64 17.18 -4.82
CA ASN A 120 -0.79 18.37 -4.93
C ASN A 120 -0.55 19.11 -3.61
N VAL A 121 -1.05 18.56 -2.49
CA VAL A 121 -0.83 19.11 -1.16
C VAL A 121 -0.30 18.07 -0.20
N CYS A 122 0.33 18.52 0.88
CA CYS A 122 0.68 17.67 2.01
C CYS A 122 -0.35 17.86 3.12
N GLN A 123 -0.84 16.74 3.65
CA GLN A 123 -1.85 16.74 4.69
C GLN A 123 -1.31 17.34 6.00
N ILE A 124 -2.21 17.59 6.95
CA ILE A 124 -1.87 18.01 8.31
C ILE A 124 -0.84 17.04 8.90
N ASN A 125 0.16 17.59 9.60
CA ASN A 125 1.35 16.90 10.14
C ASN A 125 2.40 16.48 9.11
N PHE A 126 2.31 16.97 7.87
CA PHE A 126 3.34 16.82 6.86
C PHE A 126 3.81 18.18 6.33
N TYR A 127 5.07 18.26 5.89
CA TYR A 127 5.64 19.40 5.17
C TYR A 127 5.96 19.02 3.72
N MET A 128 6.02 19.99 2.81
CA MET A 128 6.15 19.71 1.37
C MET A 128 7.60 19.82 0.89
N ILE A 129 8.21 18.67 0.58
CA ILE A 129 9.57 18.59 0.04
C ILE A 129 9.61 19.06 -1.43
N SER A 130 8.61 18.69 -2.22
CA SER A 130 8.47 19.14 -3.61
C SER A 130 7.01 19.18 -4.05
N GLN A 131 6.69 20.08 -4.99
CA GLN A 131 5.37 20.13 -5.62
C GLN A 131 5.10 18.91 -6.50
N SER A 132 3.82 18.64 -6.73
CA SER A 132 3.37 17.63 -7.71
C SER A 132 3.75 18.03 -9.12
N THR A 133 4.00 17.05 -9.98
CA THR A 133 4.17 17.23 -11.42
C THR A 133 3.18 16.35 -12.17
N ALA A 134 3.16 16.40 -13.50
CA ALA A 134 2.21 15.62 -14.29
C ALA A 134 2.23 14.11 -13.99
N ASN A 135 3.40 13.58 -13.61
CA ASN A 135 3.63 12.15 -13.38
C ASN A 135 3.83 11.78 -11.91
N TYR A 136 3.86 12.74 -10.99
CA TYR A 136 4.20 12.50 -9.58
C TYR A 136 3.34 13.33 -8.64
N ALA A 137 2.88 12.71 -7.55
CA ALA A 137 2.26 13.43 -6.43
C ALA A 137 3.26 14.39 -5.77
N ALA A 138 2.76 15.33 -4.96
CA ALA A 138 3.60 16.12 -4.07
C ALA A 138 4.39 15.20 -3.13
N GLN A 139 5.67 15.50 -2.93
CA GLN A 139 6.51 14.75 -2.00
C GLN A 139 6.37 15.38 -0.62
N CYS A 140 5.86 14.60 0.32
CA CYS A 140 5.56 15.05 1.67
C CYS A 140 6.42 14.34 2.70
N GLY A 141 7.07 15.12 3.58
CA GLY A 141 7.81 14.60 4.72
C GLY A 141 6.96 14.68 5.99
N PRO A 142 6.91 13.65 6.83
CA PRO A 142 6.21 13.73 8.12
C PRO A 142 6.92 14.75 9.04
N CYS A 143 6.15 15.47 9.85
CA CYS A 143 6.72 16.35 10.85
C CYS A 143 7.60 15.56 11.86
N PRO A 144 8.81 16.03 12.20
CA PRO A 144 9.72 15.32 13.10
C PRO A 144 9.19 15.19 14.53
N THR A 145 9.49 14.08 15.20
CA THR A 145 9.41 13.88 16.67
C THR A 145 8.26 14.59 17.38
N GLY A 146 7.02 14.11 17.20
CA GLY A 146 5.85 14.64 17.92
C GLY A 146 5.48 16.10 17.60
N SER A 147 6.19 16.75 16.67
CA SER A 147 5.78 18.04 16.11
C SER A 147 4.69 17.84 15.05
N GLY A 148 3.98 18.91 14.74
CA GLY A 148 2.93 18.93 13.75
C GLY A 148 2.67 20.34 13.22
N ASN A 149 1.68 20.44 12.35
CA ASN A 149 1.13 21.69 11.87
C ASN A 149 -0.40 21.60 11.91
N ASP A 150 -1.10 22.72 11.80
CA ASP A 150 -2.56 22.78 11.85
C ASP A 150 -3.20 22.99 10.46
N ARG A 151 -2.37 23.01 9.40
CA ARG A 151 -2.76 23.39 8.04
C ARG A 151 -2.13 22.50 7.00
N ILE A 152 -2.91 22.24 5.96
CA ILE A 152 -2.46 21.63 4.71
C ILE A 152 -1.36 22.51 4.09
N GLN A 153 -0.29 21.88 3.59
CA GLN A 153 0.81 22.56 2.92
C GLN A 153 0.62 22.47 1.40
N ASN A 154 0.63 23.61 0.71
CA ASN A 154 0.45 23.71 -0.74
C ASN A 154 1.65 24.34 -1.47
N THR A 155 2.69 24.70 -0.73
CA THR A 155 3.93 25.29 -1.23
C THR A 155 5.10 24.54 -0.65
N VAL A 156 6.20 24.46 -1.42
CA VAL A 156 7.43 23.80 -0.96
C VAL A 156 7.88 24.47 0.33
N SER A 157 8.01 23.66 1.37
CA SER A 157 8.34 24.08 2.72
C SER A 157 9.23 23.06 3.39
N GLY A 158 10.05 23.51 4.32
CA GLY A 158 10.88 22.63 5.14
C GLY A 158 10.19 22.28 6.45
N PRO A 159 10.88 21.56 7.36
CA PRO A 159 10.33 21.15 8.64
C PRO A 159 9.93 22.32 9.56
N GLN A 160 10.36 23.55 9.28
CA GLN A 160 10.00 24.74 10.06
C GLN A 160 8.49 25.01 10.14
N VAL A 161 7.69 24.52 9.18
CA VAL A 161 6.22 24.66 9.22
C VAL A 161 5.57 23.78 10.28
N CYS A 162 6.30 22.82 10.84
CA CYS A 162 5.86 22.01 11.97
C CYS A 162 6.05 22.81 13.27
N THR A 163 5.14 23.75 13.52
CA THR A 163 5.25 24.79 14.55
C THR A 163 4.65 24.42 15.90
N LEU A 164 3.91 23.32 15.99
CA LEU A 164 3.26 22.88 17.23
C LEU A 164 3.78 21.52 17.69
N CYS A 165 3.64 21.24 18.98
CA CYS A 165 3.79 19.90 19.53
C CYS A 165 2.42 19.25 19.64
N LEU A 166 2.28 18.03 19.14
CA LEU A 166 1.04 17.28 19.15
C LEU A 166 0.63 16.90 20.57
N ALA A 167 -0.62 16.44 20.72
CA ALA A 167 -1.09 15.89 21.98
C ALA A 167 -0.14 14.80 22.50
N ASN A 168 0.02 14.75 23.83
CA ASN A 168 1.00 13.92 24.55
C ASN A 168 2.47 14.35 24.42
N TYR A 169 2.75 15.50 23.80
CA TYR A 169 4.05 16.13 23.78
C TYR A 169 3.98 17.54 24.39
N TYR A 170 5.11 18.00 24.92
CA TYR A 170 5.31 19.39 25.31
C TYR A 170 6.47 20.01 24.54
N MET A 171 6.39 21.32 24.30
CA MET A 171 7.39 22.04 23.51
C MET A 171 8.57 22.47 24.38
N THR A 172 9.78 22.09 23.99
CA THR A 172 11.03 22.52 24.65
C THR A 172 11.69 23.69 23.94
N ALA A 173 11.45 23.85 22.64
CA ALA A 173 11.85 25.02 21.85
C ALA A 173 10.91 25.22 20.66
N GLN A 174 10.70 26.48 20.26
CA GLN A 174 9.94 26.84 19.07
C GLN A 174 10.65 26.38 17.78
N SER A 175 9.90 26.27 16.69
CA SER A 175 10.50 26.09 15.37
C SER A 175 11.37 27.31 15.02
N ASN A 176 12.37 27.09 14.18
CA ASN A 176 13.22 28.14 13.63
C ASN A 176 13.28 27.96 12.10
N PRO A 177 13.89 28.88 11.33
CA PRO A 177 13.90 28.81 9.87
C PRO A 177 14.46 27.52 9.27
N THR A 178 15.20 26.73 10.06
CA THR A 178 15.88 25.49 9.63
C THR A 178 15.35 24.22 10.29
N SER A 179 14.50 24.30 11.32
CA SER A 179 14.03 23.12 12.06
C SER A 179 12.60 23.26 12.57
N SER A 180 11.92 22.13 12.73
CA SER A 180 10.62 22.05 13.39
C SER A 180 10.69 22.43 14.87
N ALA A 181 9.52 22.60 15.49
CA ALA A 181 9.39 22.68 16.93
C ALA A 181 10.04 21.46 17.60
N GLN A 182 10.73 21.69 18.71
CA GLN A 182 11.39 20.64 19.47
C GLN A 182 10.43 20.13 20.54
N CYS A 183 9.86 18.95 20.30
CA CYS A 183 8.83 18.37 21.14
C CYS A 183 9.36 17.16 21.91
N GLN A 184 9.03 17.10 23.19
CA GLN A 184 9.38 15.99 24.06
C GLN A 184 8.10 15.28 24.53
N ALA A 185 8.11 13.94 24.47
CA ALA A 185 6.99 13.13 24.92
C ALA A 185 6.76 13.30 26.42
N CYS A 186 5.50 13.36 26.83
CA CYS A 186 5.12 13.36 28.23
C CYS A 186 5.53 12.04 28.91
N PRO A 187 6.12 12.08 30.11
CA PRO A 187 6.63 10.89 30.79
C PRO A 187 5.51 10.00 31.35
N SER A 188 5.78 8.70 31.47
CA SER A 188 5.02 7.76 32.30
C SER A 188 3.50 7.72 32.08
N GLY A 189 3.03 7.82 30.82
CA GLY A 189 1.59 7.78 30.52
C GLY A 189 0.84 9.07 30.84
N SER A 190 1.54 10.13 31.26
CA SER A 190 0.99 11.48 31.29
C SER A 190 0.82 12.05 29.88
N GLY A 191 0.08 13.13 29.74
CA GLY A 191 -0.20 13.73 28.43
C GLY A 191 -0.63 15.19 28.48
N THR A 192 -0.77 15.75 27.29
CA THR A 192 -1.42 17.03 27.02
C THR A 192 -2.70 16.74 26.24
N GLU A 193 -3.78 17.47 26.53
CA GLU A 193 -5.06 17.26 25.83
C GLU A 193 -5.01 17.73 24.38
N ASN A 194 -4.32 18.85 24.15
CA ASN A 194 -4.29 19.52 22.87
C ASN A 194 -2.86 19.75 22.40
N ALA A 195 -2.73 19.96 21.09
CA ALA A 195 -1.53 20.51 20.51
C ALA A 195 -1.20 21.88 21.14
N SER A 196 0.09 22.18 21.28
CA SER A 196 0.57 23.44 21.86
C SER A 196 1.62 24.10 20.98
N THR A 197 1.53 25.43 20.87
CA THR A 197 2.54 26.31 20.25
C THR A 197 3.43 27.02 21.28
N ALA A 198 3.14 26.86 22.58
CA ALA A 198 3.85 27.53 23.66
C ALA A 198 4.95 26.62 24.23
N ILE A 199 6.13 27.21 24.47
CA ILE A 199 7.22 26.56 25.20
C ILE A 199 6.73 26.20 26.60
N GLY A 200 6.91 24.95 26.99
CA GLY A 200 6.49 24.39 28.26
C GLY A 200 7.57 23.52 28.89
N LYS A 201 7.29 23.04 30.09
CA LYS A 201 8.10 22.03 30.80
C LYS A 201 7.28 20.74 30.92
N ALA A 202 7.87 19.69 31.47
CA ALA A 202 7.16 18.46 31.79
C ALA A 202 5.89 18.69 32.64
N SER A 203 5.84 19.78 33.42
CA SER A 203 4.65 20.20 34.17
C SER A 203 3.43 20.53 33.33
N THR A 204 3.54 20.72 32.02
CA THR A 204 2.37 20.87 31.12
C THR A 204 1.68 19.53 30.83
N CYS A 205 2.28 18.41 31.21
CA CYS A 205 1.68 17.09 31.08
C CYS A 205 0.72 16.85 32.26
N LEU A 206 -0.47 17.47 32.18
CA LEU A 206 -1.44 17.61 33.28
C LEU A 206 -2.38 16.41 33.43
N ILE A 207 -2.53 15.59 32.39
CA ILE A 207 -3.50 14.49 32.37
C ILE A 207 -2.80 13.14 32.42
N CYS A 208 -3.53 12.10 32.83
CA CYS A 208 -3.15 10.72 32.55
C CYS A 208 -3.95 10.19 31.36
N GLN A 209 -3.24 9.57 30.43
CA GLN A 209 -3.83 8.98 29.23
C GLN A 209 -4.76 7.81 29.60
N LYS A 210 -5.56 7.33 28.63
CA LYS A 210 -6.40 6.15 28.82
C LYS A 210 -5.58 4.96 29.32
N ASN A 211 -6.17 4.17 30.21
CA ASN A 211 -5.53 3.04 30.91
C ASN A 211 -4.51 3.45 32.01
N PHE A 212 -4.49 4.71 32.41
CA PHE A 212 -3.71 5.18 33.56
C PHE A 212 -4.60 5.93 34.55
N TYR A 213 -4.31 5.81 35.84
CA TYR A 213 -4.90 6.63 36.90
C TYR A 213 -3.88 7.61 37.46
N MET A 214 -4.37 8.76 37.94
CA MET A 214 -3.52 9.86 38.40
C MET A 214 -3.26 9.73 39.90
N LYS A 215 -2.04 9.36 40.28
CA LYS A 215 -1.66 9.26 41.69
C LYS A 215 -1.36 10.63 42.30
N THR A 216 -0.68 11.49 41.55
CA THR A 216 -0.41 12.88 41.94
C THR A 216 -0.58 13.81 40.74
N SER A 217 -1.13 14.99 40.97
CA SER A 217 -1.18 16.04 39.95
C SER A 217 0.21 16.54 39.59
N SER A 218 0.33 17.19 38.43
CA SER A 218 1.54 17.92 38.05
C SER A 218 1.92 18.98 39.08
N SER A 219 3.20 19.30 39.18
CA SER A 219 3.76 20.41 39.97
C SER A 219 4.58 21.34 39.07
N SER A 220 5.22 22.38 39.61
CA SER A 220 5.94 23.40 38.81
C SER A 220 6.91 22.82 37.78
N ASP A 221 7.59 21.71 38.11
CA ASP A 221 8.65 21.11 37.30
C ASP A 221 8.45 19.62 37.01
N LYS A 222 7.32 19.02 37.42
CA LYS A 222 7.02 17.60 37.18
C LYS A 222 5.65 17.42 36.55
N ALA A 223 5.59 16.49 35.59
CA ALA A 223 4.35 15.98 35.01
C ALA A 223 3.47 15.31 36.08
N ALA A 224 2.20 15.05 35.75
CA ALA A 224 1.35 14.18 36.55
C ALA A 224 1.98 12.78 36.70
N GLU A 225 1.89 12.20 37.90
CA GLU A 225 2.33 10.81 38.15
C GLU A 225 1.18 9.88 37.79
N CYS A 226 1.31 9.24 36.63
CA CYS A 226 0.30 8.35 36.09
C CYS A 226 0.74 6.90 36.26
N ILE A 227 -0.13 6.08 36.86
CA ILE A 227 0.12 4.65 37.08
C ILE A 227 -0.76 3.86 36.13
N ALA A 228 -0.16 2.89 35.43
CA ALA A 228 -0.89 2.00 34.55
C ALA A 228 -1.92 1.19 35.34
N CYS A 229 -3.12 1.07 34.78
CA CYS A 229 -4.12 0.14 35.28
C CYS A 229 -3.59 -1.31 35.22
N PRO A 230 -4.05 -2.21 36.12
CA PRO A 230 -3.73 -3.63 36.04
C PRO A 230 -3.97 -4.25 34.68
N ILE A 231 -3.22 -5.32 34.36
CA ILE A 231 -3.33 -6.02 33.07
C ILE A 231 -4.78 -6.37 32.76
N GLY A 232 -5.23 -6.03 31.55
CA GLY A 232 -6.58 -6.31 31.07
C GLY A 232 -7.65 -5.32 31.55
N THR A 233 -7.31 -4.38 32.44
CA THR A 233 -8.20 -3.31 32.89
C THR A 233 -7.87 -1.98 32.22
N GLY A 234 -8.77 -1.01 32.26
CA GLY A 234 -8.56 0.33 31.70
C GLY A 234 -9.46 1.37 32.35
N THR A 235 -9.35 2.60 31.85
CA THR A 235 -10.20 3.74 32.24
C THR A 235 -11.15 4.08 31.10
N GLN A 236 -12.35 4.58 31.41
CA GLN A 236 -13.31 5.01 30.39
C GLN A 236 -12.78 6.22 29.59
N ASP A 237 -12.20 7.18 30.31
CA ASP A 237 -11.70 8.45 29.77
C ASP A 237 -10.29 8.77 30.28
N ILE A 238 -9.72 9.84 29.73
CA ILE A 238 -8.50 10.48 30.26
C ILE A 238 -8.76 11.00 31.68
N GLN A 239 -7.73 11.01 32.52
CA GLN A 239 -7.86 11.43 33.92
C GLN A 239 -7.27 12.82 34.11
N LYS A 240 -8.08 13.73 34.68
CA LYS A 240 -7.70 15.14 34.92
C LYS A 240 -7.53 15.49 36.41
N SER A 241 -7.87 14.57 37.29
CA SER A 241 -7.82 14.75 38.74
C SER A 241 -7.20 13.52 39.40
N ILE A 242 -6.65 13.72 40.59
CA ILE A 242 -6.11 12.64 41.42
C ILE A 242 -7.19 11.59 41.67
N SER A 243 -6.83 10.33 41.50
CA SER A 243 -7.69 9.16 41.66
C SER A 243 -6.86 7.96 42.12
N ASP A 244 -7.54 6.86 42.42
CA ASP A 244 -6.90 5.60 42.78
C ASP A 244 -7.25 4.50 41.75
N GLN A 245 -6.89 3.27 42.06
CA GLN A 245 -7.08 2.14 41.17
C GLN A 245 -8.54 1.86 40.83
N SER A 246 -9.51 2.39 41.58
CA SER A 246 -10.94 2.15 41.37
C SER A 246 -11.45 2.67 40.02
N ILE A 247 -10.79 3.67 39.44
CA ILE A 247 -11.15 4.17 38.11
C ILE A 247 -10.80 3.19 36.99
N CYS A 248 -9.95 2.19 37.27
CA CYS A 248 -9.63 1.09 36.38
C CYS A 248 -10.77 0.05 36.36
N ASN A 249 -11.98 0.52 36.03
CA ASN A 249 -13.23 -0.24 36.15
C ASN A 249 -13.80 -0.69 34.79
N ILE A 250 -12.97 -0.78 33.77
CA ILE A 250 -13.37 -1.35 32.48
C ILE A 250 -12.39 -2.43 32.08
N CYS A 251 -12.86 -3.43 31.35
CA CYS A 251 -11.96 -4.40 30.74
C CYS A 251 -11.57 -3.96 29.33
N GLN A 252 -10.29 -4.16 29.00
CA GLN A 252 -9.76 -3.94 27.66
C GLN A 252 -10.38 -4.94 26.66
N MET A 253 -10.22 -4.66 25.36
CA MET A 253 -10.60 -5.61 24.31
C MET A 253 -9.96 -6.99 24.59
N ASP A 254 -10.70 -8.07 24.30
CA ASP A 254 -10.34 -9.46 24.60
C ASP A 254 -10.36 -9.86 26.08
N TYR A 255 -10.93 -9.03 26.96
CA TYR A 255 -11.15 -9.37 28.36
C TYR A 255 -12.63 -9.24 28.73
N TYR A 256 -13.07 -10.00 29.74
CA TYR A 256 -14.35 -9.84 30.39
C TYR A 256 -14.17 -9.59 31.89
N MET A 257 -15.10 -8.84 32.48
CA MET A 257 -15.04 -8.47 33.89
C MET A 257 -15.47 -9.64 34.76
N THR A 258 -14.66 -10.04 35.74
CA THR A 258 -15.02 -11.07 36.73
C THR A 258 -15.40 -10.45 38.08
N VAL A 259 -14.83 -9.30 38.41
CA VAL A 259 -15.12 -8.52 39.62
C VAL A 259 -15.07 -7.05 39.23
N ALA A 260 -16.11 -6.29 39.58
CA ALA A 260 -16.11 -4.83 39.40
C ALA A 260 -15.13 -4.16 40.36
N ALA A 261 -14.65 -2.97 40.01
CA ALA A 261 -13.86 -2.17 40.93
C ALA A 261 -14.66 -1.87 42.22
N SER A 262 -13.99 -1.89 43.36
CA SER A 262 -14.63 -1.59 44.65
C SER A 262 -13.65 -0.94 45.61
N GLY A 263 -14.10 0.09 46.34
CA GLY A 263 -13.23 0.87 47.22
C GLY A 263 -12.06 1.46 46.43
N SER A 264 -10.83 1.17 46.84
CA SER A 264 -9.57 1.58 46.20
C SER A 264 -8.95 0.52 45.28
N THR A 265 -9.70 -0.54 44.95
CA THR A 265 -9.22 -1.66 44.12
C THR A 265 -9.80 -1.60 42.71
N ALA A 266 -8.96 -1.90 41.71
CA ALA A 266 -9.40 -2.01 40.31
C ALA A 266 -10.33 -3.20 40.08
N ALA A 267 -11.01 -3.19 38.92
CA ALA A 267 -11.71 -4.36 38.44
C ALA A 267 -10.74 -5.54 38.22
N LYS A 268 -11.28 -6.76 38.24
CA LYS A 268 -10.55 -7.97 37.82
C LYS A 268 -11.07 -8.41 36.46
N CYS A 269 -10.21 -8.34 35.46
CA CYS A 269 -10.51 -8.73 34.10
C CYS A 269 -9.82 -10.05 33.77
N THR A 270 -10.55 -11.00 33.19
CA THR A 270 -10.00 -12.27 32.71
C THR A 270 -9.98 -12.25 31.19
N ARG A 271 -8.88 -12.70 30.60
CA ARG A 271 -8.72 -12.74 29.14
C ARG A 271 -9.68 -13.79 28.57
N CYS A 272 -10.36 -13.44 27.48
CA CYS A 272 -11.11 -14.39 26.68
C CYS A 272 -10.18 -15.52 26.15
N PRO A 273 -10.69 -16.76 26.00
CA PRO A 273 -9.94 -17.83 25.36
C PRO A 273 -9.41 -17.43 23.98
N VAL A 274 -8.30 -18.03 23.57
CA VAL A 274 -7.59 -17.70 22.32
C VAL A 274 -8.56 -17.66 21.14
N GLY A 275 -8.51 -16.58 20.37
CA GLY A 275 -9.35 -16.39 19.20
C GLY A 275 -10.77 -15.90 19.48
N SER A 276 -11.20 -15.81 20.74
CA SER A 276 -12.51 -15.26 21.13
C SER A 276 -12.40 -13.84 21.72
N GLN A 277 -13.48 -13.08 21.65
CA GLN A 277 -13.59 -11.73 22.19
C GLN A 277 -14.97 -11.46 22.78
N ASN A 278 -15.03 -10.45 23.64
CA ASN A 278 -16.29 -9.91 24.15
C ASN A 278 -16.84 -8.84 23.18
N PRO A 279 -18.04 -9.01 22.60
CA PRO A 279 -18.60 -8.06 21.64
C PRO A 279 -19.06 -6.75 22.29
N SER A 280 -19.18 -6.72 23.63
CA SER A 280 -19.59 -5.53 24.35
C SER A 280 -18.52 -4.46 24.17
N LYS A 281 -18.84 -3.42 23.39
CA LYS A 281 -17.97 -2.26 23.22
C LYS A 281 -17.66 -1.71 24.63
N PRO A 282 -16.38 -1.56 25.02
CA PRO A 282 -16.05 -0.94 26.30
C PRO A 282 -16.80 0.40 26.45
N PRO A 283 -17.33 0.73 27.63
CA PRO A 283 -16.99 0.13 28.92
C PRO A 283 -17.90 -1.04 29.36
N ILE A 284 -17.30 -2.16 29.79
CA ILE A 284 -17.98 -3.23 30.55
C ILE A 284 -17.84 -2.88 32.03
N THR A 285 -18.93 -2.57 32.72
CA THR A 285 -18.93 -2.14 34.12
C THR A 285 -19.56 -3.16 35.08
N THR A 286 -20.09 -4.26 34.54
CA THR A 286 -20.74 -5.31 35.31
C THR A 286 -19.97 -6.63 35.23
N PRO A 287 -19.87 -7.39 36.34
CA PRO A 287 -19.30 -8.72 36.31
C PRO A 287 -20.05 -9.63 35.32
N GLN A 288 -19.26 -10.41 34.61
CA GLN A 288 -19.62 -11.31 33.53
C GLN A 288 -18.91 -12.65 33.74
N ASN A 289 -19.36 -13.67 33.03
CA ASN A 289 -18.68 -14.96 32.97
C ASN A 289 -18.09 -15.19 31.57
N ALA A 290 -17.41 -16.33 31.38
CA ALA A 290 -16.72 -16.63 30.13
C ALA A 290 -17.65 -16.63 28.89
N SER A 291 -18.96 -16.82 29.06
CA SER A 291 -19.95 -16.75 27.96
C SER A 291 -19.99 -15.39 27.26
N SER A 292 -19.54 -14.34 27.94
CA SER A 292 -19.47 -13.00 27.35
C SER A 292 -18.43 -12.91 26.24
N CYS A 293 -17.48 -13.85 26.16
CA CYS A 293 -16.58 -14.01 25.02
C CYS A 293 -17.29 -14.77 23.88
N SER A 294 -18.31 -14.15 23.30
CA SER A 294 -19.26 -14.80 22.39
C SER A 294 -18.98 -14.63 20.90
N GLN A 295 -17.92 -13.91 20.53
CA GLN A 295 -17.51 -13.74 19.14
C GLN A 295 -16.08 -14.23 18.92
N CYS A 296 -15.76 -14.62 17.69
CA CYS A 296 -14.38 -14.87 17.30
C CYS A 296 -13.74 -13.62 16.73
N LEU A 297 -12.47 -13.41 17.08
CA LEU A 297 -11.61 -12.38 16.53
C LEU A 297 -11.49 -12.52 15.00
N ARG A 298 -11.12 -11.42 14.34
CA ARG A 298 -10.75 -11.49 12.91
C ARG A 298 -9.67 -12.55 12.70
N ASN A 299 -9.76 -13.25 11.56
CA ASN A 299 -8.92 -14.38 11.19
C ASN A 299 -9.18 -15.68 11.97
N TYR A 300 -10.27 -15.73 12.74
CA TYR A 300 -10.76 -16.94 13.39
C TYR A 300 -12.22 -17.20 12.96
N TYR A 301 -12.57 -18.47 12.77
CA TYR A 301 -13.94 -18.91 12.54
C TYR A 301 -14.49 -19.63 13.78
N MET A 302 -15.80 -19.58 13.97
CA MET A 302 -16.45 -20.11 15.17
C MET A 302 -16.86 -21.57 14.97
N THR A 303 -16.30 -22.45 15.78
CA THR A 303 -16.62 -23.89 15.77
C THR A 303 -17.69 -24.28 16.78
N LYS A 304 -17.84 -23.49 17.85
CA LYS A 304 -18.91 -23.65 18.84
C LYS A 304 -19.28 -22.28 19.41
N ALA A 305 -20.57 -21.98 19.47
CA ALA A 305 -21.06 -20.76 20.10
C ALA A 305 -20.81 -20.81 21.62
N ALA A 306 -20.70 -19.62 22.23
CA ALA A 306 -20.72 -19.51 23.68
C ALA A 306 -22.02 -20.12 24.24
N ASP A 307 -21.92 -20.76 25.40
CA ASP A 307 -23.07 -21.27 26.17
C ASP A 307 -23.17 -20.52 27.49
N THR A 308 -24.01 -20.96 28.44
CA THR A 308 -24.23 -20.24 29.70
C THR A 308 -22.98 -20.09 30.57
N SER A 309 -21.96 -20.93 30.38
CA SER A 309 -20.76 -20.99 31.23
C SER A 309 -19.45 -20.91 30.45
N ASN A 310 -19.46 -21.19 29.15
CA ASN A 310 -18.28 -21.29 28.30
C ASN A 310 -18.26 -20.21 27.21
N ALA A 311 -17.07 -19.70 26.92
CA ALA A 311 -16.82 -18.84 25.77
C ALA A 311 -17.03 -19.56 24.44
N ALA A 312 -17.12 -18.79 23.35
CA ALA A 312 -17.10 -19.33 22.01
C ALA A 312 -15.77 -20.05 21.73
N GLN A 313 -15.82 -21.16 21.00
CA GLN A 313 -14.63 -21.88 20.54
C GLN A 313 -14.26 -21.43 19.13
N CYS A 314 -13.10 -20.81 19.02
CA CYS A 314 -12.62 -20.16 17.81
C CYS A 314 -11.38 -20.85 17.27
N THR A 315 -11.37 -21.15 15.98
CA THR A 315 -10.24 -21.80 15.30
C THR A 315 -9.63 -20.81 14.31
N ILE A 316 -8.29 -20.74 14.26
CA ILE A 316 -7.59 -19.86 13.33
C ILE A 316 -7.85 -20.29 11.89
N CYS A 317 -8.03 -19.32 11.00
CA CYS A 317 -8.15 -19.57 9.57
C CYS A 317 -6.83 -20.16 9.01
N PRO A 318 -6.87 -21.30 8.31
CA PRO A 318 -5.67 -21.97 7.81
C PRO A 318 -5.12 -21.30 6.54
N GLY A 319 -3.86 -21.60 6.20
CA GLY A 319 -3.30 -21.32 4.88
C GLY A 319 -3.20 -19.85 4.48
N GLY A 320 -3.10 -18.91 5.43
CA GLY A 320 -3.05 -17.47 5.12
C GLY A 320 -4.39 -16.87 4.71
N SER A 321 -5.49 -17.62 4.89
CA SER A 321 -6.85 -17.07 4.84
C SER A 321 -7.22 -16.37 6.14
N GLY A 322 -8.31 -15.62 6.11
CA GLY A 322 -8.84 -14.87 7.25
C GLY A 322 -10.33 -14.62 7.09
N THR A 323 -10.90 -13.89 8.04
CA THR A 323 -12.29 -13.40 8.00
C THR A 323 -12.26 -11.88 7.87
N ASN A 324 -13.18 -11.31 7.09
CA ASN A 324 -13.28 -9.85 6.99
C ASN A 324 -13.78 -9.19 8.28
N ASP A 325 -14.69 -9.87 8.97
CA ASP A 325 -15.34 -9.40 10.20
C ASP A 325 -15.16 -10.42 11.34
N PHE A 326 -15.65 -10.05 12.51
CA PHE A 326 -15.79 -10.96 13.64
C PHE A 326 -16.82 -12.05 13.31
N SER A 327 -16.51 -13.31 13.62
CA SER A 327 -17.48 -14.40 13.45
C SER A 327 -18.40 -14.45 14.67
N ASN A 328 -19.71 -14.40 14.43
CA ASN A 328 -20.77 -14.46 15.44
C ASN A 328 -21.71 -15.65 15.27
N GLN A 329 -21.44 -16.55 14.32
CA GLN A 329 -22.23 -17.74 14.06
C GLN A 329 -21.32 -18.95 13.91
N VAL A 330 -21.78 -20.07 14.44
CA VAL A 330 -21.11 -21.36 14.25
C VAL A 330 -21.07 -21.70 12.77
N GLY A 331 -19.89 -22.07 12.29
CA GLY A 331 -19.67 -22.51 10.93
C GLY A 331 -18.39 -23.33 10.82
N ASP A 332 -17.89 -23.41 9.60
CA ASP A 332 -16.66 -24.15 9.28
C ASP A 332 -15.63 -23.23 8.63
N ALA A 333 -14.55 -23.82 8.09
CA ALA A 333 -13.48 -23.08 7.45
C ALA A 333 -13.94 -22.22 6.24
N SER A 334 -15.15 -22.43 5.70
CA SER A 334 -15.71 -21.58 4.63
C SER A 334 -15.91 -20.12 5.05
N GLN A 335 -15.99 -19.84 6.35
CA GLN A 335 -16.02 -18.47 6.88
C GLN A 335 -14.70 -17.71 6.63
N CYS A 336 -13.61 -18.42 6.36
CA CYS A 336 -12.31 -17.86 6.06
C CYS A 336 -12.22 -17.50 4.56
N ASP A 337 -12.95 -16.45 4.20
CA ASP A 337 -13.26 -16.07 2.81
C ASP A 337 -12.35 -14.99 2.22
N THR A 338 -11.37 -14.49 2.99
CA THR A 338 -10.44 -13.46 2.55
C THR A 338 -9.00 -13.97 2.64
N CYS A 339 -8.12 -13.56 1.74
CA CYS A 339 -6.69 -13.78 1.91
C CYS A 339 -6.08 -12.64 2.71
N LEU A 340 -5.27 -12.97 3.71
CA LEU A 340 -4.58 -12.00 4.55
C LEU A 340 -3.59 -11.19 3.72
N SER A 341 -3.14 -10.06 4.29
CA SER A 341 -2.05 -9.30 3.70
C SER A 341 -0.84 -10.20 3.41
N ASN A 342 -0.18 -9.95 2.28
CA ASN A 342 0.90 -10.78 1.72
C ASN A 342 0.43 -12.09 1.05
N TYR A 343 -0.88 -12.32 0.88
CA TYR A 343 -1.40 -13.46 0.14
C TYR A 343 -2.35 -13.01 -0.97
N TYR A 344 -2.42 -13.78 -2.07
CA TYR A 344 -3.44 -13.64 -3.11
C TYR A 344 -4.31 -14.90 -3.17
N MET A 345 -5.59 -14.73 -3.53
CA MET A 345 -6.56 -15.82 -3.59
C MET A 345 -6.45 -16.56 -4.92
N GLN A 346 -6.24 -17.87 -4.88
CA GLN A 346 -6.31 -18.73 -6.07
C GLN A 346 -7.71 -19.29 -6.27
N THR A 347 -8.34 -19.76 -5.19
CA THR A 347 -9.72 -20.24 -5.23
C THR A 347 -10.52 -19.66 -4.04
N PRO A 348 -11.79 -19.31 -4.26
CA PRO A 348 -12.68 -18.88 -3.20
C PRO A 348 -12.91 -20.01 -2.18
N PRO A 349 -13.41 -19.71 -0.97
CA PRO A 349 -13.81 -20.75 -0.02
C PRO A 349 -14.89 -21.65 -0.63
N SER A 350 -14.91 -22.90 -0.18
CA SER A 350 -15.97 -23.86 -0.49
C SER A 350 -16.59 -24.39 0.80
N ALA A 351 -17.67 -25.16 0.72
CA ALA A 351 -18.18 -25.88 1.89
C ALA A 351 -17.03 -26.63 2.58
N SER A 352 -16.82 -26.34 3.87
CA SER A 352 -15.76 -26.90 4.72
C SER A 352 -14.30 -26.60 4.35
N ASN A 353 -14.03 -25.74 3.36
CA ASN A 353 -12.67 -25.30 3.04
C ASN A 353 -12.57 -23.77 3.05
N SER A 354 -11.49 -23.25 3.61
CA SER A 354 -11.14 -21.85 3.50
C SER A 354 -10.74 -21.46 2.09
N ALA A 355 -10.69 -20.16 1.83
CA ALA A 355 -10.02 -19.61 0.66
C ALA A 355 -8.61 -20.21 0.53
N GLN A 356 -8.23 -20.60 -0.68
CA GLN A 356 -6.87 -21.07 -0.95
C GLN A 356 -6.00 -19.87 -1.29
N CYS A 357 -5.20 -19.48 -0.32
CA CYS A 357 -4.37 -18.29 -0.37
C CYS A 357 -2.92 -18.69 -0.62
N VAL A 358 -2.27 -18.03 -1.58
CA VAL A 358 -0.86 -18.24 -1.88
C VAL A 358 -0.08 -17.00 -1.54
N GLN A 359 1.03 -17.20 -0.81
CA GLN A 359 1.88 -16.11 -0.38
C GLN A 359 2.48 -15.41 -1.61
N CYS A 360 2.49 -14.09 -1.56
CA CYS A 360 3.20 -13.29 -2.55
C CYS A 360 4.70 -13.62 -2.53
N PRO A 361 5.41 -13.53 -3.67
CA PRO A 361 6.85 -13.75 -3.74
C PRO A 361 7.64 -12.90 -2.74
N ALA A 362 8.87 -13.30 -2.44
CA ALA A 362 9.76 -12.52 -1.59
C ALA A 362 9.87 -11.06 -2.07
N PHE A 363 9.88 -10.14 -1.10
CA PHE A 363 9.96 -8.68 -1.31
C PHE A 363 8.76 -8.06 -2.05
N SER A 364 7.62 -8.75 -2.02
CA SER A 364 6.36 -8.23 -2.50
C SER A 364 5.26 -8.37 -1.45
N PHE A 365 4.13 -7.71 -1.69
CA PHE A 365 2.95 -7.75 -0.85
C PHE A 365 1.68 -7.61 -1.66
N LYS A 366 0.58 -8.02 -1.05
CA LYS A 366 -0.77 -7.69 -1.48
C LYS A 366 -1.56 -7.29 -0.25
N VAL A 367 -2.41 -6.27 -0.37
CA VAL A 367 -3.38 -5.96 0.68
C VAL A 367 -4.42 -7.09 0.72
N SER A 368 -5.01 -7.33 1.90
CA SER A 368 -6.03 -8.37 2.07
C SER A 368 -7.14 -8.25 1.02
N SER A 369 -7.60 -9.38 0.48
CA SER A 369 -8.53 -9.38 -0.66
C SER A 369 -9.39 -10.64 -0.71
N GLN A 370 -10.66 -10.46 -1.07
CA GLN A 370 -11.62 -11.52 -1.39
C GLN A 370 -11.66 -11.86 -2.89
N LEU A 371 -10.89 -11.15 -3.72
CA LEU A 371 -10.92 -11.33 -5.17
C LEU A 371 -9.90 -12.38 -5.59
N ILE A 372 -10.36 -13.31 -6.43
CA ILE A 372 -9.50 -14.25 -7.13
C ILE A 372 -8.46 -13.48 -7.94
N GLY A 373 -7.23 -13.97 -7.92
CA GLY A 373 -6.22 -13.46 -8.81
C GLY A 373 -4.96 -14.30 -8.87
N SER A 374 -3.88 -13.65 -9.26
CA SER A 374 -2.62 -14.31 -9.53
C SER A 374 -1.46 -13.51 -8.94
N GLN A 375 -0.26 -14.09 -9.04
CA GLN A 375 0.98 -13.46 -8.61
C GLN A 375 1.20 -12.05 -9.19
N SER A 376 0.64 -11.75 -10.37
CA SER A 376 0.74 -10.41 -10.99
C SER A 376 0.05 -9.31 -10.20
N GLN A 377 -0.82 -9.65 -9.25
CA GLN A 377 -1.48 -8.69 -8.36
C GLN A 377 -0.65 -8.35 -7.11
N CYS A 378 0.45 -9.05 -6.86
CA CYS A 378 1.39 -8.69 -5.81
C CYS A 378 2.24 -7.49 -6.27
N PHE A 379 2.49 -6.56 -5.36
CA PHE A 379 3.27 -5.35 -5.58
C PHE A 379 4.63 -5.50 -4.91
N CYS A 380 5.71 -5.14 -5.59
CA CYS A 380 7.02 -5.06 -4.93
C CYS A 380 7.02 -3.95 -3.87
N TYR A 381 7.69 -4.19 -2.74
CA TYR A 381 7.85 -3.13 -1.72
C TYR A 381 8.62 -1.92 -2.27
N ASP A 382 9.52 -2.16 -3.21
CA ASP A 382 10.38 -1.14 -3.81
C ASP A 382 9.72 -0.50 -5.04
N GLN A 383 9.48 0.82 -4.97
CA GLN A 383 8.91 1.60 -6.08
C GLN A 383 9.78 1.60 -7.35
N ASN A 384 11.08 1.33 -7.21
CA ASN A 384 12.04 1.24 -8.29
C ASN A 384 12.26 -0.20 -8.75
N ALA A 385 11.44 -1.16 -8.31
CA ALA A 385 11.41 -2.52 -8.84
C ALA A 385 10.45 -2.68 -10.03
N LEU A 386 10.69 -3.70 -10.85
CA LEU A 386 9.77 -4.11 -11.89
C LEU A 386 8.53 -4.80 -11.30
N PRO A 387 7.34 -4.58 -11.88
CA PRO A 387 6.14 -5.31 -11.48
C PRO A 387 6.28 -6.82 -11.72
N LEU A 388 5.65 -7.63 -10.86
CA LEU A 388 5.69 -9.10 -10.91
C LEU A 388 4.99 -9.72 -12.13
N ASN A 389 4.39 -8.92 -13.02
CA ASN A 389 3.76 -9.40 -14.26
C ASN A 389 4.78 -9.92 -15.30
N THR A 390 6.06 -9.61 -15.14
CA THR A 390 7.14 -9.94 -16.11
C THR A 390 8.16 -10.93 -15.55
N ILE A 391 8.18 -11.15 -14.23
CA ILE A 391 9.21 -11.90 -13.52
C ILE A 391 8.66 -12.52 -12.21
N ASN A 392 9.13 -13.71 -11.85
CA ASN A 392 8.66 -14.42 -10.65
C ASN A 392 9.18 -13.86 -9.32
N LYS A 393 9.97 -12.78 -9.35
CA LYS A 393 10.60 -12.15 -8.17
C LYS A 393 10.74 -10.65 -8.39
N CYS A 394 10.67 -9.87 -7.32
CA CYS A 394 10.95 -8.44 -7.38
C CYS A 394 12.43 -8.19 -7.63
N VAL A 395 12.75 -7.45 -8.71
CA VAL A 395 14.10 -6.99 -9.04
C VAL A 395 14.06 -5.51 -9.40
N CYS A 396 15.17 -4.81 -9.26
CA CYS A 396 15.24 -3.40 -9.64
C CYS A 396 14.94 -3.19 -11.14
N LYS A 397 14.37 -2.04 -11.49
CA LYS A 397 14.24 -1.58 -12.87
C LYS A 397 15.62 -1.44 -13.51
N ASN A 398 15.65 -1.48 -14.84
CA ASN A 398 16.84 -1.14 -15.59
C ASN A 398 17.32 0.28 -15.21
N GLY A 399 18.64 0.46 -15.09
CA GLY A 399 19.27 1.68 -14.60
C GLY A 399 19.34 1.81 -13.07
N TYR A 400 18.92 0.80 -12.30
CA TYR A 400 19.03 0.78 -10.84
C TYR A 400 19.87 -0.40 -10.36
N GLN A 401 20.75 -0.18 -9.38
CA GLN A 401 21.59 -1.18 -8.73
C GLN A 401 21.12 -1.48 -7.29
N GLY A 402 21.50 -2.64 -6.77
CA GLY A 402 21.26 -3.03 -5.39
C GLY A 402 20.16 -4.08 -5.23
N LEU A 403 19.65 -4.20 -4.01
CA LEU A 403 18.59 -5.14 -3.66
C LEU A 403 17.30 -4.37 -3.42
N VAL A 404 16.16 -4.97 -3.78
CA VAL A 404 14.84 -4.41 -3.46
C VAL A 404 14.66 -4.32 -1.95
N THR A 405 13.92 -3.31 -1.49
CA THR A 405 13.60 -3.17 -0.06
C THR A 405 12.77 -4.36 0.45
N SER A 406 12.99 -4.74 1.71
CA SER A 406 12.42 -5.96 2.30
C SER A 406 11.15 -5.75 3.11
N PHE A 407 10.70 -4.50 3.28
CA PHE A 407 9.53 -4.16 4.06
C PHE A 407 8.75 -3.00 3.44
N LEU A 408 7.43 -2.98 3.68
CA LEU A 408 6.52 -1.96 3.15
C LEU A 408 6.86 -0.57 3.71
N GLY A 409 6.96 0.43 2.83
CA GLY A 409 7.26 1.82 3.20
C GLY A 409 8.73 2.09 3.52
N GLY A 410 9.61 1.10 3.37
CA GLY A 410 11.05 1.30 3.52
C GLY A 410 11.64 2.18 2.41
N PRO A 411 12.81 2.81 2.65
CA PRO A 411 13.54 3.46 1.58
C PRO A 411 13.84 2.45 0.47
N SER A 412 13.83 2.92 -0.77
CA SER A 412 14.18 2.09 -1.93
C SER A 412 15.62 1.57 -1.77
N GLY A 413 15.78 0.26 -1.88
CA GLY A 413 17.10 -0.37 -1.91
C GLY A 413 17.70 -0.37 -3.33
N CYS A 414 16.85 -0.19 -4.34
CA CYS A 414 17.25 0.07 -5.72
C CYS A 414 17.72 1.52 -5.88
N LYS A 415 19.03 1.71 -6.07
CA LYS A 415 19.66 3.02 -6.27
C LYS A 415 19.90 3.30 -7.74
N GLN A 416 19.47 4.46 -8.23
CA GLN A 416 19.68 4.85 -9.61
C GLN A 416 21.17 4.97 -9.92
N CYS A 417 21.58 4.48 -11.09
CA CYS A 417 22.93 4.65 -11.60
C CYS A 417 23.22 6.11 -11.95
N SER A 418 24.49 6.52 -11.89
CA SER A 418 24.91 7.85 -12.32
C SER A 418 24.76 8.02 -13.84
N SER A 419 24.79 9.27 -14.31
CA SER A 419 24.71 9.56 -15.76
C SER A 419 25.79 8.78 -16.53
N GLY A 420 25.39 8.16 -17.65
CA GLY A 420 26.27 7.32 -18.49
C GLY A 420 26.49 5.88 -18.00
N GLN A 421 25.85 5.48 -16.91
CA GLN A 421 25.91 4.12 -16.38
C GLN A 421 24.59 3.37 -16.54
N PHE A 422 24.68 2.08 -16.85
CA PHE A 422 23.54 1.17 -16.96
C PHE A 422 23.56 0.12 -15.84
N SER A 423 22.40 -0.49 -15.60
CA SER A 423 22.27 -1.67 -14.74
C SER A 423 21.10 -2.50 -15.21
N LEU A 424 21.22 -3.83 -15.07
CA LEU A 424 20.17 -4.78 -15.38
C LEU A 424 19.71 -5.49 -14.10
N TYR A 425 18.43 -5.35 -13.77
CA TYR A 425 17.78 -6.10 -12.69
C TYR A 425 18.49 -6.04 -11.32
N GLY A 426 19.09 -4.89 -10.98
CA GLY A 426 19.77 -4.68 -9.69
C GLY A 426 21.26 -5.01 -9.68
N SER A 427 21.86 -5.38 -10.82
CA SER A 427 23.31 -5.53 -10.95
C SER A 427 24.07 -4.25 -10.55
N LEU A 428 25.37 -4.35 -10.27
CA LEU A 428 26.20 -3.16 -10.06
C LEU A 428 26.18 -2.25 -11.29
N CYS A 429 26.15 -0.94 -11.08
CA CYS A 429 26.19 0.03 -12.18
C CYS A 429 27.49 -0.10 -12.97
N GLN A 430 27.37 -0.15 -14.29
CA GLN A 430 28.50 -0.22 -15.21
C GLN A 430 28.45 0.94 -16.19
N THR A 431 29.61 1.52 -16.50
CA THR A 431 29.70 2.56 -17.52
C THR A 431 29.69 1.93 -18.91
N CYS A 432 29.00 2.55 -19.85
CA CYS A 432 29.10 2.14 -21.25
C CYS A 432 30.56 2.30 -21.75
N PRO A 433 31.09 1.33 -22.50
CA PRO A 433 32.45 1.42 -23.02
C PRO A 433 32.56 2.59 -24.02
N PRO A 434 33.78 3.11 -24.27
CA PRO A 434 34.03 4.02 -25.37
C PRO A 434 33.43 3.49 -26.69
N GLY A 435 32.89 4.39 -27.52
CA GLY A 435 32.23 4.02 -28.77
C GLY A 435 30.80 3.50 -28.62
N SER A 436 30.18 3.67 -27.43
CA SER A 436 28.79 3.31 -27.19
C SER A 436 28.06 4.35 -26.34
N VAL A 437 26.74 4.33 -26.41
CA VAL A 437 25.83 5.15 -25.62
C VAL A 437 24.82 4.29 -24.88
N ILE A 438 24.32 4.78 -23.75
CA ILE A 438 23.33 4.07 -22.95
C ILE A 438 22.00 3.92 -23.71
N THR A 439 21.33 2.78 -23.54
CA THR A 439 19.99 2.55 -24.10
C THR A 439 18.94 3.44 -23.41
N PRO A 440 17.81 3.78 -24.06
CA PRO A 440 16.74 4.58 -23.45
C PRO A 440 16.14 3.97 -22.18
N ASP A 441 16.15 2.64 -22.08
CA ASP A 441 15.65 1.91 -20.89
C ASP A 441 16.71 1.76 -19.79
N LEU A 442 17.94 2.27 -20.00
CA LEU A 442 19.07 2.19 -19.06
C LEU A 442 19.53 0.75 -18.72
N GLY A 443 19.13 -0.24 -19.54
CA GLY A 443 19.42 -1.67 -19.34
C GLY A 443 20.69 -2.17 -20.02
N GLY A 444 21.35 -1.33 -20.83
CA GLY A 444 22.55 -1.69 -21.56
C GLY A 444 23.10 -0.52 -22.36
N CYS A 445 23.92 -0.84 -23.36
CA CYS A 445 24.50 0.14 -24.28
C CYS A 445 24.19 -0.23 -25.73
N ILE A 446 24.32 0.74 -26.62
CA ILE A 446 24.23 0.61 -28.07
C ILE A 446 25.52 1.17 -28.66
N CYS A 447 26.11 0.47 -29.62
CA CYS A 447 27.31 0.96 -30.31
C CYS A 447 26.96 2.20 -31.14
N ASN A 448 27.85 3.20 -31.10
CA ASN A 448 27.68 4.46 -31.83
C ASN A 448 27.80 4.27 -33.35
N ASP A 449 28.60 3.29 -33.75
CA ASP A 449 28.87 2.99 -35.15
C ASP A 449 27.70 2.26 -35.82
N GLN A 450 27.28 2.78 -36.96
CA GLN A 450 26.19 2.25 -37.78
C GLN A 450 26.68 1.55 -39.06
N SER A 451 27.97 1.19 -39.13
CA SER A 451 28.52 0.44 -40.27
C SER A 451 27.81 -0.91 -40.39
N LYS A 452 27.59 -1.38 -41.62
CA LYS A 452 27.03 -2.72 -41.90
C LYS A 452 27.81 -3.86 -41.20
N GLY A 453 29.10 -3.64 -40.96
CA GLY A 453 30.01 -4.59 -40.32
C GLY A 453 30.06 -4.55 -38.80
N THR A 454 29.28 -3.70 -38.12
CA THR A 454 29.32 -3.58 -36.65
C THR A 454 28.33 -4.54 -36.00
N ALA A 455 28.80 -5.29 -35.00
CA ALA A 455 27.95 -6.18 -34.23
C ALA A 455 27.12 -5.39 -33.21
N PRO A 456 25.91 -5.85 -32.84
CA PRO A 456 25.21 -5.32 -31.68
C PRO A 456 26.09 -5.36 -30.43
N TRP A 457 25.92 -4.40 -29.53
CA TRP A 457 26.65 -4.36 -28.26
C TRP A 457 26.49 -5.68 -27.50
N ASP A 458 27.61 -6.27 -27.08
CA ASP A 458 27.63 -7.53 -26.34
C ASP A 458 27.72 -7.25 -24.84
N ARG A 459 26.66 -7.66 -24.13
CA ARG A 459 26.56 -7.52 -22.68
C ARG A 459 27.63 -8.31 -21.92
N SER A 460 28.03 -9.48 -22.42
CA SER A 460 28.94 -10.37 -21.70
C SER A 460 30.37 -9.81 -21.65
N THR A 461 30.77 -9.14 -22.73
CA THR A 461 32.10 -8.51 -22.85
C THR A 461 32.06 -7.01 -22.60
N ASN A 462 30.87 -6.42 -22.48
CA ASN A 462 30.61 -4.98 -22.39
C ASN A 462 31.42 -4.21 -23.46
N SER A 463 31.29 -4.61 -24.73
CA SER A 463 32.11 -4.08 -25.81
C SER A 463 31.39 -3.97 -27.15
N CYS A 464 31.89 -3.08 -28.01
CA CYS A 464 31.51 -2.94 -29.41
C CYS A 464 32.60 -3.51 -30.30
N PHE A 465 32.24 -4.35 -31.27
CA PHE A 465 33.20 -4.98 -32.17
C PHE A 465 32.63 -5.20 -33.57
N CYS A 466 33.53 -5.38 -34.54
CA CYS A 466 33.15 -5.74 -35.90
C CYS A 466 32.71 -7.21 -35.98
N GLN A 467 31.73 -7.50 -36.82
CA GLN A 467 31.24 -8.84 -37.16
C GLN A 467 32.33 -9.68 -37.85
N ASP A 468 32.05 -10.97 -38.08
CA ASP A 468 32.93 -11.84 -38.87
C ASP A 468 33.18 -11.24 -40.28
N ASN A 469 34.42 -11.36 -40.76
CA ASN A 469 34.92 -10.83 -42.04
C ASN A 469 35.00 -9.30 -42.14
N TYR A 470 34.91 -8.59 -41.03
CA TYR A 470 35.18 -7.15 -40.94
C TYR A 470 36.39 -6.87 -40.04
N TYR A 471 37.09 -5.77 -40.30
CA TYR A 471 38.15 -5.24 -39.44
C TYR A 471 37.86 -3.80 -39.04
N GLY A 472 38.35 -3.39 -37.88
CA GLY A 472 38.24 -2.03 -37.39
C GLY A 472 38.05 -1.93 -35.89
N ASP A 473 37.74 -0.73 -35.40
CA ASP A 473 37.69 -0.44 -33.96
C ASP A 473 36.50 0.45 -33.59
N PRO A 474 35.27 -0.12 -33.56
CA PRO A 474 34.06 0.65 -33.26
C PRO A 474 34.01 1.17 -31.82
N SER A 475 34.90 0.73 -30.91
CA SER A 475 35.03 1.35 -29.58
C SER A 475 35.60 2.78 -29.61
N LYS A 476 36.02 3.28 -30.77
CA LYS A 476 36.46 4.68 -30.94
C LYS A 476 35.45 5.53 -31.71
N ALA A 477 34.30 4.96 -32.05
CA ALA A 477 33.29 5.62 -32.86
C ALA A 477 32.57 6.75 -32.11
N ASN A 478 32.41 7.88 -32.76
CA ASN A 478 31.47 8.91 -32.37
C ASN A 478 30.06 8.56 -32.86
N VAL A 479 29.05 9.21 -32.26
CA VAL A 479 27.64 8.98 -32.61
C VAL A 479 27.42 9.27 -34.10
N GLY A 480 26.99 8.26 -34.86
CA GLY A 480 26.69 8.38 -36.28
C GLY A 480 27.86 8.03 -37.22
N ASP A 481 28.99 7.58 -36.71
CA ASP A 481 30.07 7.07 -37.55
C ASP A 481 29.59 5.83 -38.34
N THR A 482 29.99 5.72 -39.61
CA THR A 482 29.55 4.66 -40.54
C THR A 482 30.71 3.87 -41.16
N ASN A 483 31.94 4.11 -40.72
CA ASN A 483 33.16 3.52 -41.30
C ASN A 483 34.11 2.90 -40.26
N SER A 484 33.64 2.62 -39.04
CA SER A 484 34.51 2.05 -38.00
C SER A 484 34.76 0.55 -38.20
N CYS A 485 33.97 -0.12 -39.05
CA CYS A 485 34.15 -1.51 -39.45
C CYS A 485 34.11 -1.64 -40.98
N ASN A 486 35.22 -2.07 -41.56
CA ASN A 486 35.40 -2.22 -43.00
C ASN A 486 35.49 -3.71 -43.36
N PRO A 487 34.97 -4.15 -44.52
CA PRO A 487 35.10 -5.54 -44.96
C PRO A 487 36.59 -5.88 -45.12
N CYS A 488 36.97 -7.09 -44.73
CA CYS A 488 38.33 -7.59 -44.94
C CYS A 488 38.70 -7.56 -46.44
N PRO A 489 39.98 -7.29 -46.78
CA PRO A 489 40.44 -7.33 -48.17
C PRO A 489 40.12 -8.66 -48.86
N ASP A 490 39.94 -8.63 -50.18
CA ASP A 490 39.59 -9.80 -50.97
C ASP A 490 40.52 -10.99 -50.69
N GLY A 491 39.92 -12.16 -50.45
CA GLY A 491 40.65 -13.39 -50.11
C GLY A 491 41.09 -13.52 -48.65
N THR A 492 40.69 -12.61 -47.76
CA THR A 492 40.97 -12.68 -46.32
C THR A 492 39.68 -12.72 -45.49
N VAL A 493 39.77 -13.27 -44.27
CA VAL A 493 38.65 -13.41 -43.31
C VAL A 493 39.09 -12.99 -41.91
N SER A 494 38.13 -12.67 -41.05
CA SER A 494 38.35 -12.38 -39.64
C SER A 494 37.25 -13.00 -38.79
N LYS A 495 37.58 -13.31 -37.53
CA LYS A 495 36.56 -13.58 -36.49
C LYS A 495 36.10 -12.27 -35.87
N ALA A 496 34.86 -12.24 -35.42
CA ALA A 496 34.24 -11.10 -34.78
C ALA A 496 35.14 -10.53 -33.66
N GLY A 497 35.39 -9.23 -33.74
CA GLY A 497 36.20 -8.47 -32.78
C GLY A 497 37.70 -8.79 -32.72
N LYS A 498 38.24 -9.65 -33.61
CA LYS A 498 39.67 -10.00 -33.60
C LYS A 498 40.54 -9.12 -34.49
N ALA A 499 40.03 -8.66 -35.63
CA ALA A 499 40.77 -7.83 -36.57
C ALA A 499 40.52 -6.33 -36.30
N LYS A 500 41.55 -5.58 -35.89
CA LYS A 500 41.48 -4.13 -35.65
C LYS A 500 41.99 -3.33 -36.85
N LYS A 501 42.85 -3.92 -37.67
CA LYS A 501 43.43 -3.35 -38.90
C LYS A 501 43.29 -4.34 -40.04
N ALA A 502 43.40 -3.86 -41.29
CA ALA A 502 43.33 -4.71 -42.49
C ALA A 502 44.38 -5.84 -42.46
N SER A 503 45.56 -5.57 -41.89
CA SER A 503 46.64 -6.53 -41.69
C SER A 503 46.29 -7.70 -40.76
N ASP A 504 45.25 -7.56 -39.96
CA ASP A 504 44.82 -8.58 -39.00
C ASP A 504 43.85 -9.59 -39.63
N CYS A 505 43.35 -9.30 -40.85
CA CYS A 505 42.60 -10.27 -41.63
C CYS A 505 43.54 -11.36 -42.14
N VAL A 506 43.17 -12.63 -41.92
CA VAL A 506 43.99 -13.77 -42.33
C VAL A 506 43.55 -14.25 -43.70
N VAL A 507 44.50 -14.61 -44.56
CA VAL A 507 44.18 -15.24 -45.85
C VAL A 507 43.28 -16.43 -45.58
N GLN A 508 42.18 -16.51 -46.33
CA GLN A 508 41.29 -17.65 -46.30
C GLN A 508 42.05 -18.81 -46.95
N ILE A 509 42.90 -19.46 -46.16
CA ILE A 509 43.47 -20.74 -46.55
C ILE A 509 42.26 -21.65 -46.56
N SER A 510 41.71 -21.87 -47.76
CA SER A 510 40.78 -22.95 -48.04
C SER A 510 41.47 -24.22 -47.61
N THR A 511 41.39 -24.55 -46.32
CA THR A 511 41.66 -25.88 -45.82
C THR A 511 40.52 -26.76 -46.29
N SER A 512 40.47 -26.97 -47.61
CA SER A 512 40.01 -28.21 -48.24
C SER A 512 41.05 -29.29 -47.91
N ILE A 513 41.27 -29.52 -46.61
CA ILE A 513 42.10 -30.58 -46.10
C ILE A 513 41.35 -31.13 -44.89
N ASN A 514 40.97 -32.42 -44.99
CA ASN A 514 40.49 -33.32 -43.93
C ASN A 514 39.00 -33.75 -43.96
N ASN A 515 38.50 -34.18 -45.12
CA ASN A 515 37.68 -35.41 -45.12
C ASN A 515 38.54 -36.70 -45.25
N SER A 516 39.86 -36.59 -45.47
CA SER A 516 40.77 -37.74 -45.53
C SER A 516 41.19 -38.31 -44.16
N LYS A 517 41.13 -37.54 -43.06
CA LYS A 517 41.46 -38.06 -41.72
C LYS A 517 40.33 -38.87 -41.06
N LYS A 518 39.05 -38.61 -41.40
CA LYS A 518 37.94 -39.48 -40.96
C LYS A 518 37.96 -40.84 -41.66
N LEU A 519 38.40 -40.90 -42.92
CA LEU A 519 38.55 -42.18 -43.65
C LEU A 519 39.67 -43.05 -43.05
N LEU A 520 40.76 -42.44 -42.57
CA LEU A 520 41.89 -43.17 -41.96
C LEU A 520 41.57 -43.67 -40.53
N PHE A 521 40.66 -43.01 -39.80
CA PHE A 521 40.17 -43.49 -38.51
C PHE A 521 39.16 -44.63 -38.66
N PHE A 522 38.27 -44.56 -39.66
CA PHE A 522 37.36 -45.68 -39.99
C PHE A 522 38.11 -46.89 -40.58
N ALA A 523 39.17 -46.68 -41.37
CA ALA A 523 40.00 -47.76 -41.89
C ALA A 523 40.78 -48.50 -40.79
N LYS A 524 41.28 -47.78 -39.76
CA LYS A 524 41.90 -48.42 -38.58
C LYS A 524 40.89 -49.17 -37.71
N PHE A 525 39.64 -48.69 -37.62
CA PHE A 525 38.59 -49.38 -36.88
C PHE A 525 38.10 -50.64 -37.59
N LEU A 526 38.03 -50.64 -38.93
CA LEU A 526 37.75 -51.85 -39.71
C LEU A 526 38.88 -52.89 -39.64
N PHE A 527 40.14 -52.46 -39.63
CA PHE A 527 41.29 -53.38 -39.52
C PHE A 527 41.37 -54.05 -38.13
N PHE A 528 40.94 -53.36 -37.06
CA PHE A 528 40.83 -53.97 -35.74
C PHE A 528 39.64 -54.95 -35.62
N LEU A 529 38.56 -54.75 -36.38
CA LEU A 529 37.39 -55.64 -36.36
C LEU A 529 37.65 -56.97 -37.11
N VAL A 530 38.53 -56.97 -38.11
CA VAL A 530 38.88 -58.16 -38.90
C VAL A 530 39.92 -59.05 -38.20
N ILE A 531 40.61 -58.57 -37.16
CA ILE A 531 41.54 -59.37 -36.35
C ILE A 531 40.83 -60.03 -35.15
N LEU A 532 39.54 -59.75 -34.95
CA LEU A 532 38.72 -60.24 -33.83
C LEU A 532 37.59 -61.22 -34.24
N ILE A 533 37.65 -61.73 -35.47
CA ILE A 533 36.90 -62.91 -35.97
C ILE A 533 37.95 -63.92 -36.42
#